data_AF-A0A2J6QUR2-F1
#
_entry.id   AF-A0A2J6QUR2-F1
#
_cell.length_a   1.000
_cell.length_b   1.000
_cell.length_c   1.000
_cell.angle_alpha   90.00
_cell.angle_beta   90.00
_cell.angle_gamma   90.00
#
_symmetry.space_group_name_H-M   'P 1'
#
loop_
_entity.id
_entity.type
_entity.pdbx_description
1 polymer ?
#
loop_
_entity_poly.entity_id
_entity_poly.type
_entity_poly.pdbx_seq_one_letter_code
_entity_poly.pdbx_strand_id
1 'polypeptide(L)'
;MSELLSYLQNNEPQFRKNRLASLYSDFSALSTTNPDGYTANLLAWRAALSHACLAGVIPSTSTSPSNTSHIPSRLSFAIDANLSKDLESKEWGRPLGLDAVVQDALGKREWIAYRAFMDAKEGIYVRHWVRIPGAGEVLTWGLRQLGFRFGEGGMTSGRVVVVENLELVGKEVVKRYEEGSKGRIERVYSRAAWKEAFGSVLGGKEMADSDVEVLLRFLARDKGVLAYDSSTVKFLAQNETQGITQEDETIAALKTLIQDMETQIKVLEGRVEKLGETAKEAVARKNRLSALSALRSKKLAESTLGKRQATLAQLEEVFIKIEQAADQVELVRVMDASAKVLGSLNKQVGGVERVEGVVDRLREEMEKTDEVGMVVGEMGRENGVDEGEVDDELELMEREERERREAIERTEKEAKEKREAEETKRKLDALEAVEREAREKENVRKQAKAATEKEIEESTMGMKRISLDPPNAEMA
;
A
#
# COMPACT_ATOMS: atom_id res chain seq x y z
N MET A 1 4.18 -10.25 31.45
CA MET A 1 5.04 -9.08 31.22
C MET A 1 4.34 -8.28 30.14
N SER A 2 4.16 -6.98 30.32
CA SER A 2 3.52 -6.15 29.29
C SER A 2 4.38 -6.12 28.02
N GLU A 3 3.78 -5.70 26.91
CA GLU A 3 4.52 -5.45 25.66
C GLU A 3 5.60 -4.38 25.86
N LEU A 4 5.25 -3.28 26.55
CA LEU A 4 6.17 -2.18 26.86
C LEU A 4 7.40 -2.67 27.66
N LEU A 5 7.20 -3.40 28.75
CA LEU A 5 8.31 -3.90 29.57
C LEU A 5 9.17 -4.92 28.81
N SER A 6 8.55 -5.76 28.00
CA SER A 6 9.26 -6.71 27.14
C SER A 6 10.12 -5.97 26.10
N TYR A 7 9.59 -4.91 25.50
CA TYR A 7 10.34 -4.05 24.58
C TYR A 7 11.55 -3.42 25.27
N LEU A 8 11.37 -2.84 26.46
CA LEU A 8 12.46 -2.20 27.20
C LEU A 8 13.60 -3.19 27.52
N GLN A 9 13.28 -4.38 28.03
CA GLN A 9 14.30 -5.38 28.38
C GLN A 9 15.06 -5.93 27.15
N ASN A 10 14.43 -5.93 25.97
CA ASN A 10 15.02 -6.48 24.76
C ASN A 10 15.78 -5.44 23.93
N ASN A 11 15.40 -4.16 24.00
CA ASN A 11 15.92 -3.11 23.11
C ASN A 11 16.75 -2.04 23.84
N GLU A 12 16.61 -1.89 25.16
CA GLU A 12 17.32 -0.84 25.92
C GLU A 12 18.53 -1.41 26.68
N PRO A 13 19.78 -1.02 26.33
CA PRO A 13 20.98 -1.56 26.96
C PRO A 13 21.05 -1.38 28.48
N GLN A 14 20.38 -0.35 29.00
CA GLN A 14 20.34 -0.04 30.43
C GLN A 14 19.34 -0.90 31.21
N PHE A 15 18.41 -1.59 30.54
CA PHE A 15 17.35 -2.43 31.14
C PHE A 15 17.76 -3.90 31.31
N ARG A 16 19.06 -4.16 31.46
CA ARG A 16 19.60 -5.47 31.81
C ARG A 16 19.34 -5.84 33.27
N LYS A 17 19.24 -7.14 33.56
CA LYS A 17 18.84 -7.70 34.88
C LYS A 17 19.55 -7.05 36.08
N ASN A 18 20.86 -6.80 36.01
CA ASN A 18 21.64 -6.24 37.12
C ASN A 18 21.36 -4.75 37.41
N ARG A 19 20.66 -4.04 36.52
CA ARG A 19 20.29 -2.63 36.67
C ARG A 19 18.84 -2.45 37.14
N LEU A 20 17.98 -3.47 36.94
CA LEU A 20 16.55 -3.38 37.22
C LEU A 20 16.24 -2.99 38.68
N ALA A 21 16.97 -3.54 39.65
CA ALA A 21 16.81 -3.19 41.06
C ALA A 21 16.98 -1.67 41.31
N SER A 22 18.01 -1.06 40.69
CA SER A 22 18.27 0.37 40.82
C SER A 22 17.26 1.21 40.02
N LEU A 23 16.88 0.77 38.83
CA LEU A 23 15.92 1.48 37.98
C LEU A 23 14.51 1.51 38.59
N TYR A 24 14.09 0.44 39.29
CA TYR A 24 12.77 0.35 39.90
C TYR A 24 12.69 0.95 41.31
N SER A 25 13.83 1.14 41.98
CA SER A 25 13.88 1.78 43.29
C SER A 25 13.46 3.25 43.26
N ASP A 26 13.10 3.82 44.40
CA ASP A 26 13.04 5.27 44.55
C ASP A 26 14.46 5.84 44.62
N PHE A 27 15.01 6.13 43.44
CA PHE A 27 16.36 6.66 43.33
C PHE A 27 16.42 8.18 43.57
N SER A 28 15.33 8.85 43.97
CA SER A 28 15.32 10.29 44.23
C SER A 28 16.32 10.70 45.33
N ALA A 29 16.51 9.84 46.33
CA ALA A 29 17.51 10.02 47.39
C ALA A 29 18.96 9.97 46.89
N LEU A 30 19.21 9.37 45.72
CA LEU A 30 20.54 9.35 45.11
C LEU A 30 20.97 10.74 44.61
N SER A 31 20.04 11.67 44.40
CA SER A 31 20.37 13.03 43.95
C SER A 31 21.43 13.72 44.82
N THR A 32 21.45 13.42 46.12
CA THR A 32 22.43 13.98 47.08
C THR A 32 23.54 12.98 47.41
N THR A 33 23.22 11.70 47.51
CA THR A 33 24.14 10.66 48.02
C THR A 33 25.00 10.03 46.93
N ASN A 34 24.51 9.95 45.69
CA ASN A 34 25.23 9.46 44.51
C ASN A 34 24.68 10.12 43.23
N PRO A 35 25.09 11.38 42.94
CA PRO A 35 24.56 12.15 41.82
C PRO A 35 24.77 11.49 40.44
N ASP A 36 25.87 10.74 40.28
CA ASP A 36 26.16 10.00 39.04
C ASP A 36 25.18 8.86 38.83
N GLY A 37 24.90 8.09 39.90
CA GLY A 37 23.89 7.03 39.88
C GLY A 37 22.48 7.56 39.60
N TYR A 38 22.13 8.69 40.24
CA TYR A 38 20.87 9.40 39.98
C TYR A 38 20.74 9.80 38.51
N THR A 39 21.74 10.49 37.97
CA THR A 39 21.77 10.95 36.58
C THR A 39 21.72 9.78 35.60
N ALA A 40 22.46 8.70 35.87
CA ALA A 40 22.44 7.51 35.03
C ALA A 40 21.07 6.83 34.97
N ASN A 41 20.31 6.82 36.09
CA ASN A 41 18.96 6.25 36.12
C ASN A 41 17.94 7.15 35.41
N LEU A 42 18.05 8.48 35.57
CA LEU A 42 17.24 9.43 34.81
C LEU A 42 17.41 9.26 33.30
N LEU A 43 18.67 9.24 32.83
CA LEU A 43 19.00 9.07 31.41
C LEU A 43 18.50 7.74 30.87
N ALA A 44 18.67 6.65 31.62
CA ALA A 44 18.21 5.32 31.22
C ALA A 44 16.69 5.28 31.01
N TRP A 45 15.91 5.78 31.98
CA TRP A 45 14.45 5.81 31.87
C TRP A 45 13.96 6.74 30.77
N ARG A 46 14.57 7.92 30.64
CA ARG A 46 14.19 8.90 29.63
C ARG A 46 14.41 8.37 28.22
N ALA A 47 15.60 7.84 27.92
CA ALA A 47 15.89 7.25 26.62
C ALA A 47 14.95 6.07 26.31
N ALA A 48 14.77 5.17 27.27
CA ALA A 48 13.87 4.04 27.17
C ALA A 48 12.42 4.44 26.81
N LEU A 49 11.87 5.44 27.49
CA LEU A 49 10.52 5.91 27.21
C LEU A 49 10.43 6.69 25.88
N SER A 50 11.45 7.47 25.51
CA SER A 50 11.50 8.13 24.20
C SER A 50 11.52 7.11 23.05
N HIS A 51 12.36 6.08 23.12
CA HIS A 51 12.45 5.04 22.11
C HIS A 51 11.20 4.15 22.08
N ALA A 52 10.66 3.79 23.24
CA ALA A 52 9.40 3.04 23.32
C ALA A 52 8.22 3.84 22.73
N CYS A 53 8.20 5.16 22.94
CA CYS A 53 7.24 6.04 22.28
C CYS A 53 7.42 5.98 20.77
N LEU A 54 8.64 6.17 20.25
CA LEU A 54 8.91 6.14 18.81
C LEU A 54 8.53 4.80 18.16
N ALA A 55 8.76 3.68 18.85
CA ALA A 55 8.38 2.35 18.39
C ALA A 55 6.86 2.12 18.41
N GLY A 56 6.09 2.97 19.09
CA GLY A 56 4.65 2.88 19.24
C GLY A 56 4.21 1.77 20.20
N VAL A 57 5.05 1.39 21.17
CA VAL A 57 4.76 0.32 22.14
C VAL A 57 4.23 0.86 23.48
N ILE A 58 4.18 2.19 23.66
CA ILE A 58 3.52 2.80 24.80
C ILE A 58 2.00 2.82 24.54
N PRO A 59 1.18 2.19 25.40
CA PRO A 59 -0.26 2.16 25.22
C PRO A 59 -0.87 3.57 25.23
N SER A 60 -1.67 3.88 24.21
CA SER A 60 -2.38 5.16 24.11
C SER A 60 -3.74 5.05 24.79
N THR A 61 -4.05 5.94 25.73
CA THR A 61 -5.28 5.92 26.55
C THR A 61 -6.50 6.58 25.90
N SER A 62 -6.50 6.78 24.57
CA SER A 62 -7.70 7.27 23.89
C SER A 62 -8.73 6.15 23.76
N THR A 63 -9.49 5.98 24.84
CA THR A 63 -10.70 5.17 24.92
C THR A 63 -11.80 5.82 24.09
N SER A 64 -11.84 5.50 22.79
CA SER A 64 -13.10 5.52 22.04
C SER A 64 -13.51 4.07 21.80
N PRO A 65 -14.56 3.55 22.45
CA PRO A 65 -14.93 2.12 22.42
C PRO A 65 -15.46 1.62 21.06
N SER A 66 -15.46 2.46 20.01
CA SER A 66 -16.05 2.16 18.70
C SER A 66 -15.05 1.87 17.58
N ASN A 67 -13.74 1.87 17.82
CA ASN A 67 -12.74 1.57 16.78
C ASN A 67 -11.66 0.59 17.27
N THR A 68 -11.67 -0.61 16.70
CA THR A 68 -10.77 -1.74 17.00
C THR A 68 -9.35 -1.59 16.43
N SER A 69 -8.99 -0.44 15.84
CA SER A 69 -7.66 -0.17 15.29
C SER A 69 -7.12 1.18 15.78
N HIS A 70 -6.76 1.28 17.06
CA HIS A 70 -6.13 2.49 17.59
C HIS A 70 -4.64 2.52 17.20
N ILE A 71 -4.27 3.45 16.30
CA ILE A 71 -2.88 3.70 15.93
C ILE A 71 -2.18 4.41 17.12
N PRO A 72 -1.10 3.85 17.70
CA PRO A 72 -0.41 4.45 18.84
C PRO A 72 0.33 5.74 18.45
N SER A 73 0.33 6.73 19.33
CA SER A 73 1.14 7.96 19.15
C SER A 73 2.62 7.68 19.37
N ARG A 74 3.47 8.21 18.49
CA ARG A 74 4.93 8.00 18.49
C ARG A 74 5.75 9.25 18.80
N LEU A 75 5.09 10.40 18.80
CA LEU A 75 5.68 11.69 19.14
C LEU A 75 5.26 12.17 20.52
N SER A 76 4.27 11.52 21.14
CA SER A 76 3.77 11.88 22.45
C SER A 76 3.20 10.68 23.18
N PHE A 77 3.19 10.73 24.50
CA PHE A 77 2.57 9.68 25.32
C PHE A 77 1.98 10.23 26.61
N ALA A 78 1.03 9.48 27.17
CA ALA A 78 0.40 9.78 28.44
C ALA A 78 1.25 9.25 29.59
N ILE A 79 1.44 10.07 30.61
CA ILE A 79 2.04 9.71 31.89
C ILE A 79 0.88 9.58 32.86
N ASP A 80 0.44 8.36 33.13
CA ASP A 80 -0.68 8.07 34.02
C ASP A 80 -0.51 6.72 34.75
N ALA A 81 -1.52 6.32 35.51
CA ALA A 81 -1.51 5.06 36.24
C ALA A 81 -1.42 3.81 35.33
N ASN A 82 -1.83 3.91 34.06
CA ASN A 82 -1.72 2.81 33.10
C ASN A 82 -0.26 2.64 32.68
N LEU A 83 0.45 3.73 32.37
CA LEU A 83 1.90 3.66 32.08
C LEU A 83 2.66 2.98 33.24
N SER A 84 2.37 3.36 34.48
CA SER A 84 2.97 2.73 35.66
C SER A 84 2.64 1.23 35.79
N LYS A 85 1.39 0.84 35.48
CA LYS A 85 0.94 -0.55 35.47
C LYS A 85 1.62 -1.36 34.36
N ASP A 86 1.78 -0.76 33.18
CA ASP A 86 2.43 -1.42 32.05
C ASP A 86 3.94 -1.57 32.28
N LEU A 87 4.56 -0.75 33.11
CA LEU A 87 5.96 -0.92 33.50
C LEU A 87 6.14 -1.86 34.70
N GLU A 88 5.07 -2.42 35.27
CA GLU A 88 5.15 -3.26 36.47
C GLU A 88 5.89 -4.58 36.21
N SER A 89 6.92 -4.83 37.03
CA SER A 89 7.68 -6.07 37.05
C SER A 89 7.19 -6.98 38.17
N LYS A 90 7.17 -8.29 37.93
CA LYS A 90 6.83 -9.29 38.97
C LYS A 90 7.82 -9.28 40.14
N GLU A 91 9.09 -9.00 39.86
CA GLU A 91 10.17 -9.06 40.85
C GLU A 91 10.39 -7.73 41.58
N TRP A 92 10.22 -6.61 40.87
CA TRP A 92 10.61 -5.28 41.36
C TRP A 92 9.42 -4.32 41.53
N GLY A 93 8.20 -4.77 41.24
CA GLY A 93 6.99 -3.96 41.35
C GLY A 93 6.95 -2.83 40.31
N ARG A 94 6.39 -1.69 40.70
CA ARG A 94 6.29 -0.49 39.86
C ARG A 94 7.54 0.37 39.99
N PRO A 95 7.97 1.05 38.93
CA PRO A 95 9.11 1.96 39.01
C PRO A 95 8.75 3.19 39.84
N LEU A 96 9.44 3.38 40.98
CA LEU A 96 9.11 4.44 41.94
C LEU A 96 9.72 5.81 41.55
N GLY A 97 10.84 5.82 40.82
CA GLY A 97 11.53 7.05 40.43
C GLY A 97 11.00 7.75 39.17
N LEU A 98 9.88 7.30 38.57
CA LEU A 98 9.38 7.87 37.31
C LEU A 98 9.06 9.36 37.41
N ASP A 99 8.53 9.83 38.55
CA ASP A 99 8.22 11.24 38.74
C ASP A 99 9.47 12.12 38.63
N ALA A 100 10.60 11.67 39.16
CA ALA A 100 11.89 12.36 39.02
C ALA A 100 12.36 12.39 37.56
N VAL A 101 12.14 11.31 36.80
CA VAL A 101 12.45 11.24 35.35
C VAL A 101 11.66 12.28 34.58
N VAL A 102 10.34 12.35 34.81
CA VAL A 102 9.48 13.29 34.10
C VAL A 102 9.86 14.73 34.44
N GLN A 103 10.09 15.03 35.72
CA GLN A 103 10.48 16.38 36.15
C GLN A 103 11.84 16.79 35.55
N ASP A 104 12.83 15.90 35.53
CA ASP A 104 14.12 16.16 34.90
C ASP A 104 13.99 16.39 33.39
N ALA A 105 13.23 15.55 32.69
CA ALA A 105 13.04 15.66 31.25
C ALA A 105 12.28 16.94 30.85
N LEU A 106 11.26 17.33 31.63
CA LEU A 106 10.55 18.60 31.45
C LEU A 106 11.44 19.80 31.78
N GLY A 107 12.23 19.72 32.85
CA GLY A 107 13.17 20.77 33.25
C GLY A 107 14.26 21.01 32.21
N LYS A 108 14.77 19.94 31.59
CA LYS A 108 15.74 20.00 30.49
C LYS A 108 15.11 20.29 29.12
N ARG A 109 13.79 20.37 29.04
CA ARG A 109 13.00 20.57 27.80
C ARG A 109 13.20 19.50 26.74
N GLU A 110 13.61 18.32 27.14
CA GLU A 110 13.68 17.18 26.24
C GLU A 110 12.30 16.56 26.04
N TRP A 111 11.44 16.71 27.06
CA TRP A 111 10.01 16.55 26.95
C TRP A 111 9.33 17.89 27.15
N ILE A 112 8.21 18.11 26.46
CA ILE A 112 7.38 19.30 26.62
C ILE A 112 5.96 18.85 26.93
N ALA A 113 5.31 19.48 27.90
CA ALA A 113 3.90 19.23 28.18
C ALA A 113 3.06 19.45 26.92
N TYR A 114 2.19 18.50 26.57
CA TYR A 114 1.45 18.52 25.30
C TYR A 114 0.66 19.82 25.09
N ARG A 115 -0.06 20.29 26.11
CA ARG A 115 -0.79 21.57 26.04
C ARG A 115 0.16 22.75 25.87
N ALA A 116 1.24 22.80 26.64
CA ALA A 116 2.25 23.84 26.50
C ALA A 116 2.78 23.89 25.06
N PHE A 117 3.08 22.73 24.47
CA PHE A 117 3.55 22.63 23.10
C PHE A 117 2.51 23.14 22.10
N MET A 118 1.24 22.74 22.26
CA MET A 118 0.14 23.08 21.35
C MET A 118 -0.38 24.52 21.50
N ASP A 119 -0.19 25.18 22.65
CA ASP A 119 -0.66 26.56 22.87
C ASP A 119 0.42 27.61 22.59
N ALA A 120 1.69 27.19 22.58
CA ALA A 120 2.85 28.03 22.40
C ALA A 120 2.93 28.73 21.04
N LYS A 121 2.93 30.07 21.03
CA LYS A 121 3.06 30.89 19.81
C LYS A 121 4.48 30.90 19.25
N GLU A 122 5.48 30.86 20.12
CA GLU A 122 6.90 30.88 19.73
C GLU A 122 7.49 29.46 19.66
N GLY A 123 8.58 29.31 18.92
CA GLY A 123 9.29 28.04 18.77
C GLY A 123 9.92 27.52 20.08
N ILE A 124 10.08 26.20 20.18
CA ILE A 124 10.61 25.47 21.34
C ILE A 124 12.06 25.83 21.66
N TYR A 125 12.81 26.31 20.66
CA TYR A 125 14.21 26.73 20.78
C TYR A 125 14.38 28.17 21.27
N VAL A 126 13.31 28.97 21.25
CA VAL A 126 13.36 30.33 21.77
C VAL A 126 13.51 30.27 23.28
N ARG A 127 14.62 30.85 23.77
CA ARG A 127 15.10 30.66 25.14
C ARG A 127 14.29 31.45 26.19
N HIS A 128 13.24 32.15 25.78
CA HIS A 128 12.47 33.08 26.60
C HIS A 128 10.98 32.81 26.35
N TRP A 129 10.34 32.09 27.26
CA TRP A 129 8.93 32.35 27.67
C TRP A 129 8.43 31.34 28.73
N VAL A 130 9.03 30.15 28.84
CA VAL A 130 8.74 29.22 29.97
C VAL A 130 9.96 29.09 30.88
N ARG A 131 10.14 30.08 31.76
CA ARG A 131 11.04 29.96 32.90
C ARG A 131 10.32 29.07 33.91
N ILE A 132 10.49 27.74 33.81
CA ILE A 132 10.10 26.84 34.89
C ILE A 132 11.06 27.13 36.04
N PRO A 133 10.64 27.75 37.16
CA PRO A 133 11.55 28.11 38.23
C PRO A 133 12.16 26.83 38.83
N GLY A 134 13.48 26.83 39.04
CA GLY A 134 14.18 25.72 39.67
C GLY A 134 13.90 25.65 41.17
N ALA A 135 13.65 24.41 41.63
CA ALA A 135 13.46 23.93 43.01
C ALA A 135 12.19 24.33 43.77
N GLY A 136 11.41 23.31 44.15
CA GLY A 136 10.47 23.27 45.29
C GLY A 136 9.13 24.00 45.14
N GLU A 137 8.01 23.24 45.10
CA GLU A 137 6.60 23.68 45.09
C GLU A 137 6.11 24.53 43.90
N VAL A 138 6.95 25.39 43.31
CA VAL A 138 6.56 26.25 42.17
C VAL A 138 6.50 25.45 40.85
N LEU A 139 7.25 24.36 40.76
CA LEU A 139 7.27 23.42 39.63
C LEU A 139 5.94 22.68 39.46
N THR A 140 5.37 22.14 40.55
CA THR A 140 4.12 21.38 40.50
C THR A 140 2.92 22.28 40.17
N TRP A 141 2.92 23.52 40.66
CA TRP A 141 1.95 24.54 40.28
C TRP A 141 1.99 24.82 38.76
N GLY A 142 3.20 25.04 38.21
CA GLY A 142 3.39 25.25 36.77
C GLY A 142 2.94 24.05 35.93
N LEU A 143 3.31 22.83 36.34
CA LEU A 143 2.88 21.61 35.65
C LEU A 143 1.35 21.42 35.69
N ARG A 144 0.70 21.83 36.78
CA ARG A 144 -0.77 21.80 36.88
C ARG A 144 -1.43 22.72 35.86
N GLN A 145 -0.88 23.91 35.64
CA GLN A 145 -1.34 24.82 34.58
C GLN A 145 -1.15 24.21 33.18
N LEU A 146 -0.08 23.43 32.99
CA LEU A 146 0.20 22.75 31.72
C LEU A 146 -0.58 21.44 31.50
N GLY A 147 -1.54 21.15 32.39
CA GLY A 147 -2.47 20.02 32.24
C GLY A 147 -2.07 18.74 32.96
N PHE A 148 -1.01 18.76 33.78
CA PHE A 148 -0.71 17.63 34.67
C PHE A 148 -1.58 17.65 35.92
N ARG A 149 -1.98 16.47 36.40
CA ARG A 149 -2.70 16.28 37.66
C ARG A 149 -1.74 15.69 38.69
N PHE A 150 -1.91 16.09 39.94
CA PHE A 150 -1.07 15.65 41.06
C PHE A 150 -1.98 15.21 42.22
N GLY A 151 -1.59 14.16 42.92
CA GLY A 151 -2.25 13.61 44.11
C GLY A 151 -1.31 13.56 45.32
N GLU A 152 -1.76 12.92 46.39
CA GLU A 152 -1.07 12.87 47.70
C GLU A 152 0.33 12.24 47.65
N GLY A 153 0.66 11.52 46.56
CA GLY A 153 1.95 10.86 46.36
C GLY A 153 2.70 11.24 45.07
N GLY A 154 2.35 12.35 44.41
CA GLY A 154 3.06 12.81 43.20
C GLY A 154 2.17 12.99 41.97
N MET A 155 2.74 12.85 40.78
CA MET A 155 2.03 13.13 39.51
C MET A 155 1.09 11.97 39.14
N THR A 156 -0.18 12.29 38.86
CA THR A 156 -1.23 11.29 38.61
C THR A 156 -1.62 11.16 37.15
N SER A 157 -1.52 12.23 36.36
CA SER A 157 -1.76 12.16 34.91
C SER A 157 -1.15 13.35 34.16
N GLY A 158 -0.72 13.15 32.92
CA GLY A 158 -0.46 14.21 31.94
C GLY A 158 -0.01 13.65 30.60
N ARG A 159 0.32 14.51 29.64
CA ARG A 159 0.81 14.09 28.31
C ARG A 159 2.03 14.91 27.93
N VAL A 160 3.03 14.25 27.37
CA VAL A 160 4.27 14.89 26.91
C VAL A 160 4.50 14.65 25.44
N VAL A 161 5.11 15.63 24.78
CA VAL A 161 5.72 15.51 23.45
C VAL A 161 7.21 15.24 23.65
N VAL A 162 7.73 14.26 22.93
CA VAL A 162 9.14 13.85 22.97
C VAL A 162 9.91 14.63 21.89
N VAL A 163 10.75 15.58 22.29
CA VAL A 163 11.42 16.50 21.35
C VAL A 163 12.38 15.78 20.43
N GLU A 164 13.15 14.82 20.96
CA GLU A 164 14.08 14.00 20.16
C GLU A 164 13.38 13.27 19.01
N ASN A 165 12.26 12.59 19.30
CA ASN A 165 11.46 11.88 18.30
C ASN A 165 10.89 12.87 17.26
N LEU A 166 10.40 14.02 17.73
CA LEU A 166 9.83 15.06 16.89
C LEU A 166 10.86 15.65 15.92
N GLU A 167 12.08 15.91 16.39
CA GLU A 167 13.18 16.39 15.56
C GLU A 167 13.61 15.37 14.52
N LEU A 168 13.76 14.12 14.93
CA LEU A 168 14.12 13.00 14.05
C LEU A 168 13.09 12.85 12.93
N VAL A 169 11.81 12.79 13.28
CA VAL A 169 10.71 12.59 12.33
C VAL A 169 10.54 13.82 11.45
N GLY A 170 10.60 15.03 12.01
CA GLY A 170 10.53 16.27 11.25
C GLY A 170 11.64 16.39 10.21
N LYS A 171 12.87 15.96 10.55
CA LYS A 171 13.99 15.92 9.60
C LYS A 171 13.72 14.96 8.44
N GLU A 172 13.19 13.77 8.72
CA GLU A 172 12.90 12.79 7.68
C GLU A 172 11.71 13.20 6.80
N VAL A 173 10.70 13.91 7.34
CA VAL A 173 9.64 14.54 6.54
C VAL A 173 10.22 15.54 5.55
N VAL A 174 11.06 16.46 6.03
CA VAL A 174 11.69 17.48 5.16
C VAL A 174 12.55 16.82 4.09
N LYS A 175 13.37 15.84 4.46
CA LYS A 175 14.20 15.09 3.52
C LYS A 175 13.36 14.40 2.44
N ARG A 176 12.29 13.71 2.82
CA ARG A 176 11.39 13.03 1.86
C ARG A 176 10.71 14.01 0.92
N TYR A 177 10.31 15.17 1.43
CA TYR A 177 9.76 16.23 0.61
C TYR A 177 10.80 16.79 -0.37
N GLU A 178 12.05 17.01 0.07
CA GLU A 178 13.13 17.52 -0.76
C GLU A 178 13.58 16.57 -1.88
N GLU A 179 13.40 15.27 -1.70
CA GLU A 179 13.64 14.22 -2.70
C GLU A 179 12.58 14.19 -3.82
N GLY A 180 11.41 14.80 -3.59
CA GLY A 180 10.29 14.85 -4.54
C GLY A 180 10.34 16.01 -5.55
N SER A 181 9.37 16.01 -6.48
CA SER A 181 9.15 17.11 -7.42
C SER A 181 8.66 18.37 -6.72
N LYS A 182 9.11 19.55 -7.17
CA LYS A 182 8.96 20.85 -6.47
C LYS A 182 7.97 21.81 -7.14
N GLY A 183 7.12 21.29 -8.04
CA GLY A 183 6.09 22.11 -8.69
C GLY A 183 5.18 22.80 -7.68
N ARG A 184 4.66 23.99 -7.99
CA ARG A 184 3.86 24.80 -7.04
C ARG A 184 2.67 24.03 -6.46
N ILE A 185 2.00 23.26 -7.31
CA ILE A 185 0.83 22.44 -6.96
C ILE A 185 1.23 21.22 -6.13
N GLU A 186 2.42 20.65 -6.38
CA GLU A 186 2.94 19.49 -5.63
C GLU A 186 3.28 19.81 -4.18
N ARG A 187 3.43 21.09 -3.84
CA ARG A 187 3.66 21.53 -2.45
C ARG A 187 2.40 21.54 -1.61
N VAL A 188 1.23 21.41 -2.24
CA VAL A 188 -0.09 21.53 -1.61
C VAL A 188 -0.72 20.16 -1.47
N TYR A 189 -1.12 19.85 -0.24
CA TYR A 189 -1.72 18.59 0.16
C TYR A 189 -3.01 18.88 0.95
N SER A 190 -4.02 18.02 0.81
CA SER A 190 -4.99 17.87 1.89
C SER A 190 -4.31 17.20 3.09
N ARG A 191 -4.83 17.40 4.30
CA ARG A 191 -4.28 16.76 5.50
C ARG A 191 -4.26 15.23 5.41
N ALA A 192 -5.27 14.63 4.79
CA ALA A 192 -5.31 13.19 4.57
C ALA A 192 -4.20 12.73 3.62
N ALA A 193 -4.03 13.41 2.48
CA ALA A 193 -2.96 13.13 1.53
C ALA A 193 -1.57 13.35 2.14
N TRP A 194 -1.40 14.39 2.96
CA TRP A 194 -0.16 14.64 3.70
C TRP A 194 0.14 13.49 4.67
N LYS A 195 -0.86 13.05 5.43
CA LYS A 195 -0.73 11.91 6.35
C LYS A 195 -0.37 10.62 5.61
N GLU A 196 -0.94 10.39 4.44
CA GLU A 196 -0.62 9.24 3.59
C GLU A 196 0.82 9.31 3.06
N ALA A 197 1.23 10.47 2.53
CA ALA A 197 2.56 10.69 1.95
C ALA A 197 3.70 10.58 3.00
N PHE A 198 3.48 11.12 4.20
CA PHE A 198 4.51 11.23 5.23
C PHE A 198 4.31 10.28 6.42
N GLY A 199 3.21 9.53 6.47
CA GLY A 199 2.88 8.62 7.56
C GLY A 199 3.95 7.55 7.79
N SER A 200 4.50 7.03 6.70
CA SER A 200 5.52 5.98 6.69
C SER A 200 6.88 6.42 7.24
N VAL A 201 7.12 7.73 7.43
CA VAL A 201 8.34 8.24 8.09
C VAL A 201 8.53 7.65 9.49
N LEU A 202 7.44 7.27 10.15
CA LEU A 202 7.42 6.65 11.48
C LEU A 202 7.68 5.13 11.46
N GLY A 203 8.49 4.64 10.52
CA GLY A 203 8.83 3.21 10.39
C GLY A 203 7.80 2.39 9.62
N GLY A 204 7.20 2.95 8.57
CA GLY A 204 6.30 2.25 7.64
C GLY A 204 4.90 1.94 8.17
N LYS A 205 4.57 2.40 9.38
CA LYS A 205 3.26 2.22 10.02
C LYS A 205 2.43 3.49 9.87
N GLU A 206 1.10 3.36 9.88
CA GLU A 206 0.19 4.52 9.88
C GLU A 206 0.50 5.47 11.05
N MET A 207 0.30 6.76 10.81
CA MET A 207 0.53 7.85 11.76
C MET A 207 -0.75 8.15 12.56
N ALA A 208 -0.64 8.42 13.86
CA ALA A 208 -1.80 8.84 14.65
C ALA A 208 -2.18 10.29 14.33
N ASP A 209 -3.47 10.64 14.39
CA ASP A 209 -3.92 12.03 14.09
C ASP A 209 -3.30 13.05 15.06
N SER A 210 -3.06 12.65 16.31
CA SER A 210 -2.35 13.51 17.25
C SER A 210 -0.88 13.74 16.89
N ASP A 211 -0.24 12.77 16.23
CA ASP A 211 1.13 12.93 15.74
C ASP A 211 1.16 13.86 14.52
N VAL A 212 0.16 13.79 13.63
CA VAL A 212 0.00 14.73 12.51
C VAL A 212 -0.06 16.16 13.05
N GLU A 213 -0.92 16.45 14.02
CA GLU A 213 -1.04 17.79 14.61
C GLU A 213 0.27 18.29 15.25
N VAL A 214 0.92 17.44 16.04
CA VAL A 214 2.20 17.80 16.69
C VAL A 214 3.28 18.09 15.65
N LEU A 215 3.33 17.29 14.59
CA LEU A 215 4.33 17.39 13.54
C LEU A 215 4.09 18.59 12.62
N LEU A 216 2.85 18.84 12.20
CA LEU A 216 2.48 20.04 11.44
C LEU A 216 2.81 21.31 12.22
N ARG A 217 2.47 21.34 13.52
CA ARG A 217 2.80 22.49 14.38
C ARG A 217 4.30 22.71 14.46
N PHE A 218 5.09 21.65 14.64
CA PHE A 218 6.54 21.72 14.70
C PHE A 218 7.15 22.24 13.38
N LEU A 219 6.75 21.65 12.25
CA LEU A 219 7.28 22.01 10.95
C LEU A 219 6.91 23.45 10.56
N ALA A 220 5.73 23.92 10.94
CA ALA A 220 5.32 25.30 10.70
C ALA A 220 6.00 26.30 11.64
N ARG A 221 5.91 26.08 12.95
CA ARG A 221 6.35 27.06 13.95
C ARG A 221 7.86 27.04 14.18
N ASP A 222 8.44 25.84 14.28
CA ASP A 222 9.82 25.65 14.72
C ASP A 222 10.80 25.56 13.54
N LYS A 223 10.36 24.98 12.42
CA LYS A 223 11.17 24.85 11.20
C LYS A 223 10.84 25.90 10.14
N GLY A 224 9.61 26.44 10.13
CA GLY A 224 9.20 27.42 9.13
C GLY A 224 9.16 26.87 7.70
N VAL A 225 9.00 25.54 7.54
CA VAL A 225 9.07 24.87 6.23
C VAL A 225 7.71 24.66 5.59
N LEU A 226 6.62 24.82 6.35
CA LEU A 226 5.26 24.67 5.86
C LEU A 226 4.28 25.63 6.53
N ALA A 227 3.14 25.83 5.89
CA ALA A 227 1.93 26.42 6.47
C ALA A 227 0.80 25.37 6.45
N TYR A 228 -0.11 25.43 7.42
CA TYR A 228 -1.23 24.51 7.51
C TYR A 228 -2.46 25.17 8.15
N ASP A 229 -3.64 24.71 7.77
CA ASP A 229 -4.93 25.09 8.36
C ASP A 229 -5.71 23.82 8.77
N SER A 230 -7.04 23.89 8.85
CA SER A 230 -7.90 22.76 9.19
C SER A 230 -8.00 21.65 8.13
N SER A 231 -7.68 21.93 6.87
CA SER A 231 -7.89 21.04 5.71
C SER A 231 -6.65 20.86 4.85
N THR A 232 -5.79 21.87 4.77
CA THR A 232 -4.73 22.01 3.78
C THR A 232 -3.37 22.13 4.47
N VAL A 233 -2.35 21.55 3.85
CA VAL A 233 -0.94 21.63 4.24
C VAL A 233 -0.14 22.04 3.01
N LYS A 234 0.66 23.10 3.14
CA LYS A 234 1.48 23.64 2.06
C LYS A 234 2.94 23.76 2.49
N PHE A 235 3.86 23.12 1.77
CA PHE A 235 5.29 23.38 1.94
C PHE A 235 5.67 24.73 1.31
N LEU A 236 6.43 25.53 2.07
CA LEU A 236 6.84 26.86 1.67
C LEU A 236 8.07 26.78 0.75
N ALA A 237 8.06 27.53 -0.36
CA ALA A 237 9.27 27.70 -1.17
C ALA A 237 10.31 28.54 -0.42
N GLN A 238 11.55 28.51 -0.91
CA GLN A 238 12.61 29.37 -0.39
C GLN A 238 12.18 30.84 -0.47
N ASN A 239 12.21 31.54 0.67
CA ASN A 239 11.77 32.92 0.85
C ASN A 239 10.25 33.18 0.73
N GLU A 240 9.41 32.15 0.67
CA GLU A 240 7.96 32.29 0.74
C GLU A 240 7.52 32.44 2.21
N THR A 241 6.88 33.56 2.52
CA THR A 241 6.31 33.86 3.86
C THR A 241 4.79 33.91 3.85
N GLN A 242 4.17 33.75 2.69
CA GLN A 242 2.72 33.72 2.56
C GLN A 242 2.18 32.39 3.09
N GLY A 243 1.10 32.48 3.87
CA GLY A 243 0.36 31.32 4.36
C GLY A 243 -0.44 30.63 3.26
N ILE A 244 -1.42 29.83 3.68
CA ILE A 244 -2.33 29.15 2.76
C ILE A 244 -3.24 30.20 2.09
N THR A 245 -3.40 30.03 0.79
CA THR A 245 -4.28 30.84 -0.06
C THR A 245 -5.53 30.05 -0.45
N GLN A 246 -6.57 30.73 -0.92
CA GLN A 246 -7.80 30.08 -1.37
C GLN A 246 -7.55 29.16 -2.59
N GLU A 247 -6.57 29.52 -3.42
CA GLU A 247 -6.09 28.70 -4.52
C GLU A 247 -5.50 27.38 -4.01
N ASP A 248 -4.70 27.43 -2.93
CA ASP A 248 -4.12 26.23 -2.31
C ASP A 248 -5.22 25.31 -1.74
N GLU A 249 -6.25 25.86 -1.09
CA GLU A 249 -7.40 25.07 -0.61
C GLU A 249 -8.16 24.39 -1.76
N THR A 250 -8.36 25.11 -2.87
CA THR A 250 -9.04 24.59 -4.05
C THR A 250 -8.23 23.48 -4.72
N ILE A 251 -6.91 23.65 -4.81
CA ILE A 251 -5.99 22.63 -5.32
C ILE A 251 -6.04 21.37 -4.44
N ALA A 252 -5.98 21.52 -3.12
CA ALA A 252 -6.06 20.39 -2.20
C ALA A 252 -7.41 19.64 -2.33
N ALA A 253 -8.52 20.38 -2.44
CA ALA A 253 -9.85 19.81 -2.63
C ALA A 253 -9.97 19.06 -3.98
N LEU A 254 -9.44 19.65 -5.06
CA LEU A 254 -9.43 19.01 -6.38
C LEU A 254 -8.61 17.71 -6.38
N LYS A 255 -7.41 17.72 -5.77
CA LYS A 255 -6.59 16.50 -5.60
C LYS A 255 -7.34 15.41 -4.83
N THR A 256 -8.00 15.77 -3.73
CA THR A 256 -8.81 14.83 -2.96
C THR A 256 -9.99 14.29 -3.77
N LEU A 257 -10.69 15.13 -4.53
CA LEU A 257 -11.79 14.69 -5.39
C LEU A 257 -11.34 13.71 -6.48
N ILE A 258 -10.16 13.94 -7.09
CA ILE A 258 -9.56 13.04 -8.06
C ILE A 258 -9.27 11.68 -7.41
N GLN A 259 -8.58 11.66 -6.26
CA GLN A 259 -8.25 10.43 -5.53
C GLN A 259 -9.51 9.64 -5.09
N ASP A 260 -10.55 10.35 -4.64
CA ASP A 260 -11.84 9.75 -4.28
C ASP A 260 -12.53 9.14 -5.51
N MET A 261 -12.50 9.82 -6.64
CA MET A 261 -13.08 9.33 -7.89
C MET A 261 -12.35 8.08 -8.40
N GLU A 262 -11.01 8.07 -8.38
CA GLU A 262 -10.21 6.90 -8.72
C GLU A 262 -10.54 5.70 -7.83
N THR A 263 -10.69 5.92 -6.52
CA THR A 263 -11.05 4.88 -5.56
C THR A 263 -12.44 4.32 -5.85
N GLN A 264 -13.42 5.18 -6.14
CA GLN A 264 -14.76 4.77 -6.53
C GLN A 264 -14.78 3.98 -7.84
N ILE A 265 -13.98 4.38 -8.84
CA ILE A 265 -13.81 3.69 -10.11
C ILE A 265 -13.28 2.27 -9.87
N LYS A 266 -12.21 2.10 -9.08
CA LYS A 266 -11.66 0.77 -8.74
C LYS A 266 -12.69 -0.14 -8.07
N VAL A 267 -13.51 0.41 -7.17
CA VAL A 267 -14.60 -0.35 -6.51
C VAL A 267 -15.68 -0.76 -7.52
N LEU A 268 -16.04 0.12 -8.45
CA LEU A 268 -17.02 -0.16 -9.50
C LEU A 268 -16.50 -1.20 -10.49
N GLU A 269 -15.24 -1.14 -10.90
CA GLU A 269 -14.58 -2.14 -11.76
C GLU A 269 -14.65 -3.53 -11.13
N GLY A 270 -14.25 -3.65 -9.85
CA GLY A 270 -14.35 -4.92 -9.12
C GLY A 270 -15.79 -5.41 -8.94
N ARG A 271 -16.78 -4.51 -8.92
CA ARG A 271 -18.20 -4.88 -8.89
C ARG A 271 -18.68 -5.39 -10.26
N VAL A 272 -18.27 -4.76 -11.35
CA VAL A 272 -18.58 -5.19 -12.72
C VAL A 272 -18.03 -6.59 -12.97
N GLU A 273 -16.78 -6.86 -12.56
CA GLU A 273 -16.15 -8.18 -12.69
C GLU A 273 -16.95 -9.27 -11.95
N LYS A 274 -17.26 -9.05 -10.66
CA LYS A 274 -18.04 -9.98 -9.84
C LYS A 274 -19.44 -10.26 -10.41
N LEU A 275 -20.12 -9.24 -10.93
CA LEU A 275 -21.43 -9.41 -11.55
C LEU A 275 -21.33 -10.18 -12.87
N GLY A 276 -20.24 -9.98 -13.63
CA GLY A 276 -19.92 -10.77 -14.82
C GLY A 276 -19.67 -12.25 -14.49
N GLU A 277 -18.91 -12.55 -13.44
CA GLU A 277 -18.73 -13.93 -12.97
C GLU A 277 -20.06 -14.56 -12.52
N THR A 278 -20.86 -13.82 -11.75
CA THR A 278 -22.18 -14.29 -11.29
C THR A 278 -23.11 -14.59 -12.47
N ALA A 279 -23.10 -13.76 -13.52
CA ALA A 279 -23.85 -14.00 -14.74
C ALA A 279 -23.37 -15.28 -15.46
N LYS A 280 -22.05 -15.46 -15.62
CA LYS A 280 -21.45 -16.67 -16.21
C LYS A 280 -21.86 -17.94 -15.45
N GLU A 281 -21.79 -17.92 -14.11
CA GLU A 281 -22.22 -19.04 -13.28
C GLU A 281 -23.72 -19.35 -13.44
N ALA A 282 -24.56 -18.33 -13.50
CA ALA A 282 -25.99 -18.49 -13.68
C ALA A 282 -26.33 -19.12 -15.05
N VAL A 283 -25.63 -18.71 -16.12
CA VAL A 283 -25.73 -19.32 -17.46
C VAL A 283 -25.29 -20.78 -17.44
N ALA A 284 -24.16 -21.10 -16.80
CA ALA A 284 -23.67 -22.47 -16.67
C ALA A 284 -24.65 -23.39 -15.91
N ARG A 285 -25.35 -22.84 -14.91
CA ARG A 285 -26.43 -23.52 -14.15
C ARG A 285 -27.79 -23.52 -14.88
N LYS A 286 -27.88 -22.96 -16.10
CA LYS A 286 -29.12 -22.80 -16.88
C LYS A 286 -30.21 -21.97 -16.16
N ASN A 287 -29.81 -21.09 -15.25
CA ASN A 287 -30.72 -20.20 -14.54
C ASN A 287 -30.81 -18.84 -15.25
N ARG A 288 -31.66 -18.79 -16.28
CA ARG A 288 -31.83 -17.61 -17.15
C ARG A 288 -32.25 -16.35 -16.39
N LEU A 289 -33.19 -16.47 -15.45
CA LEU A 289 -33.69 -15.34 -14.67
C LEU A 289 -32.59 -14.70 -13.81
N SER A 290 -31.77 -15.54 -13.17
CA SER A 290 -30.63 -15.07 -12.39
C SER A 290 -29.52 -14.47 -13.26
N ALA A 291 -29.30 -15.02 -14.46
CA ALA A 291 -28.33 -14.47 -15.42
C ALA A 291 -28.76 -13.08 -15.91
N LEU A 292 -30.02 -12.92 -16.32
CA LEU A 292 -30.58 -11.62 -16.73
C LEU A 292 -30.48 -10.57 -15.62
N SER A 293 -30.84 -10.92 -14.39
CA SER A 293 -30.75 -9.99 -13.25
C SER A 293 -29.30 -9.56 -12.97
N ALA A 294 -28.34 -10.48 -13.09
CA ALA A 294 -26.92 -10.19 -12.92
C ALA A 294 -26.39 -9.30 -14.06
N LEU A 295 -26.77 -9.58 -15.31
CA LEU A 295 -26.39 -8.79 -16.48
C LEU A 295 -26.99 -7.38 -16.46
N ARG A 296 -28.27 -7.21 -16.09
CA ARG A 296 -28.86 -5.87 -15.89
C ARG A 296 -28.11 -5.07 -14.83
N SER A 297 -27.76 -5.72 -13.72
CA SER A 297 -26.99 -5.09 -12.65
C SER A 297 -25.57 -4.72 -13.10
N LYS A 298 -24.95 -5.58 -13.92
CA LYS A 298 -23.64 -5.35 -14.54
C LYS A 298 -23.70 -4.14 -15.48
N LYS A 299 -24.67 -4.08 -16.38
CA LYS A 299 -24.86 -2.95 -17.30
C LYS A 299 -25.10 -1.62 -16.60
N LEU A 300 -25.88 -1.61 -15.51
CA LEU A 300 -26.06 -0.40 -14.71
C LEU A 300 -24.74 0.05 -14.05
N ALA A 301 -23.95 -0.91 -13.56
CA ALA A 301 -22.63 -0.62 -12.98
C ALA A 301 -21.64 -0.11 -14.04
N GLU A 302 -21.64 -0.68 -15.26
CA GLU A 302 -20.83 -0.22 -16.40
C GLU A 302 -21.21 1.20 -16.84
N SER A 303 -22.51 1.51 -16.95
CA SER A 303 -22.97 2.86 -17.28
C SER A 303 -22.52 3.88 -16.23
N THR A 304 -22.61 3.50 -14.94
CA THR A 304 -22.14 4.35 -13.83
C THR A 304 -20.62 4.52 -13.87
N LEU A 305 -19.87 3.45 -14.14
CA LEU A 305 -18.42 3.46 -14.29
C LEU A 305 -18.00 4.41 -15.42
N GLY A 306 -18.63 4.33 -16.58
CA GLY A 306 -18.34 5.22 -17.71
C GLY A 306 -18.59 6.71 -17.39
N LYS A 307 -19.70 7.03 -16.71
CA LYS A 307 -19.98 8.40 -16.23
C LYS A 307 -18.91 8.90 -15.25
N ARG A 308 -18.43 8.03 -14.34
CA ARG A 308 -17.39 8.36 -13.36
C ARG A 308 -16.03 8.56 -14.04
N GLN A 309 -15.65 7.70 -14.98
CA GLN A 309 -14.42 7.84 -15.77
C GLN A 309 -14.43 9.14 -16.60
N ALA A 310 -15.55 9.49 -17.23
CA ALA A 310 -15.69 10.75 -17.94
C ALA A 310 -15.53 11.97 -17.01
N THR A 311 -16.09 11.90 -15.80
CA THR A 311 -15.94 12.98 -14.82
C THR A 311 -14.50 13.06 -14.30
N LEU A 312 -13.82 11.93 -14.07
CA LEU A 312 -12.40 11.90 -13.70
C LEU A 312 -11.55 12.60 -14.76
N ALA A 313 -11.73 12.26 -16.04
CA ALA A 313 -11.00 12.87 -17.14
C ALA A 313 -11.20 14.40 -17.20
N GLN A 314 -12.43 14.89 -16.94
CA GLN A 314 -12.70 16.32 -16.85
C GLN A 314 -11.96 16.98 -15.68
N LEU A 315 -11.90 16.34 -14.52
CA LEU A 315 -11.19 16.87 -13.35
C LEU A 315 -9.67 16.89 -13.58
N GLU A 316 -9.11 15.85 -14.19
CA GLU A 316 -7.70 15.79 -14.57
C GLU A 316 -7.34 16.87 -15.61
N GLU A 317 -8.19 17.11 -16.59
CA GLU A 317 -7.99 18.19 -17.56
C GLU A 317 -7.96 19.58 -16.88
N VAL A 318 -8.90 19.83 -15.95
CA VAL A 318 -8.92 21.06 -15.15
C VAL A 318 -7.66 21.15 -14.28
N PHE A 319 -7.23 20.05 -13.68
CA PHE A 319 -6.02 19.99 -12.88
C PHE A 319 -4.77 20.38 -13.69
N ILE A 320 -4.60 19.81 -14.89
CA ILE A 320 -3.49 20.13 -15.81
C ILE A 320 -3.53 21.61 -16.21
N LYS A 321 -4.73 22.18 -16.49
CA LYS A 321 -4.87 23.61 -16.81
C LYS A 321 -4.47 24.51 -15.63
N ILE A 322 -4.83 24.13 -14.40
CA ILE A 322 -4.41 24.86 -13.19
C ILE A 322 -2.89 24.77 -13.01
N GLU A 323 -2.28 23.61 -13.27
CA GLU A 323 -0.83 23.42 -13.26
C GLU A 323 -0.12 24.34 -14.26
N GLN A 324 -0.58 24.34 -15.51
CA GLN A 324 -0.07 25.23 -16.55
C GLN A 324 -0.21 26.71 -16.17
N ALA A 325 -1.36 27.12 -15.62
CA ALA A 325 -1.58 28.49 -15.18
C ALA A 325 -0.66 28.87 -14.00
N ALA A 326 -0.45 27.94 -13.06
CA ALA A 326 0.45 28.13 -11.92
C ALA A 326 1.92 28.32 -12.38
N ASP A 327 2.35 27.54 -13.37
CA ASP A 327 3.69 27.63 -13.99
C ASP A 327 3.85 28.91 -14.81
N GLN A 328 2.82 29.35 -15.53
CA GLN A 328 2.83 30.62 -16.27
C GLN A 328 3.02 31.83 -15.34
N VAL A 329 2.38 31.84 -14.17
CA VAL A 329 2.59 32.90 -13.17
C VAL A 329 4.05 32.95 -12.72
N GLU A 330 4.71 31.79 -12.57
CA GLU A 330 6.13 31.72 -12.21
C GLU A 330 7.02 32.25 -13.34
N LEU A 331 6.74 31.88 -14.59
CA LEU A 331 7.43 32.39 -15.76
C LEU A 331 7.37 33.92 -15.82
N VAL A 332 6.18 34.51 -15.65
CA VAL A 332 5.99 35.97 -15.65
C VAL A 332 6.79 36.65 -14.53
N ARG A 333 6.86 36.05 -13.33
CA ARG A 333 7.69 36.58 -12.22
C ARG A 333 9.18 36.56 -12.55
N VAL A 334 9.68 35.48 -13.16
CA VAL A 334 11.08 35.37 -13.60
C VAL A 334 11.38 36.39 -14.70
N MET A 335 10.44 36.62 -15.61
CA MET A 335 10.54 37.63 -16.66
C MET A 335 10.57 39.05 -16.08
N ASP A 336 9.72 39.39 -15.10
CA ASP A 336 9.75 40.69 -14.41
C ASP A 336 11.08 40.91 -13.65
N ALA A 337 11.58 39.88 -12.95
CA ALA A 337 12.88 39.95 -12.30
C ALA A 337 14.02 40.18 -13.30
N SER A 338 13.97 39.48 -14.44
CA SER A 338 14.93 39.62 -15.53
C SER A 338 14.85 40.98 -16.21
N ALA A 339 13.64 41.52 -16.42
CA ALA A 339 13.42 42.86 -16.95
C ALA A 339 13.98 43.95 -16.00
N LYS A 340 13.82 43.78 -14.69
CA LYS A 340 14.42 44.66 -13.67
C LYS A 340 15.94 44.63 -13.69
N VAL A 341 16.54 43.43 -13.78
CA VAL A 341 17.99 43.26 -13.88
C VAL A 341 18.52 43.87 -15.18
N LEU A 342 17.90 43.56 -16.32
CA LEU A 342 18.25 44.12 -17.63
C LEU A 342 18.06 45.65 -17.65
N GLY A 343 17.01 46.17 -17.05
CA GLY A 343 16.79 47.61 -16.91
C GLY A 343 17.85 48.29 -16.04
N SER A 344 18.29 47.64 -14.96
CA SER A 344 19.40 48.11 -14.12
C SER A 344 20.73 48.11 -14.88
N LEU A 345 21.03 47.01 -15.59
CA LEU A 345 22.23 46.88 -16.41
C LEU A 345 22.23 47.89 -17.57
N ASN A 346 21.09 48.10 -18.23
CA ASN A 346 20.93 49.05 -19.32
C ASN A 346 21.04 50.52 -18.84
N LYS A 347 20.59 50.82 -17.62
CA LYS A 347 20.83 52.12 -16.96
C LYS A 347 22.30 52.34 -16.62
N GLN A 348 23.06 51.28 -16.31
CA GLN A 348 24.50 51.36 -16.05
C GLN A 348 25.35 51.44 -17.33
N VAL A 349 24.87 50.89 -18.46
CA VAL A 349 25.62 50.85 -19.73
C VAL A 349 25.25 52.00 -20.68
N GLY A 350 24.12 52.68 -20.47
CA GLY A 350 23.72 53.88 -21.20
C GLY A 350 23.04 53.57 -22.54
N GLY A 351 21.75 53.86 -22.63
CA GLY A 351 20.96 53.76 -23.87
C GLY A 351 19.48 53.51 -23.59
N VAL A 352 18.74 54.57 -23.28
CA VAL A 352 17.28 54.54 -23.07
C VAL A 352 16.61 54.75 -24.43
N GLU A 353 16.25 53.69 -25.16
CA GLU A 353 15.33 53.84 -26.31
C GLU A 353 14.69 52.55 -26.90
N ARG A 354 14.72 51.38 -26.23
CA ARG A 354 14.07 50.18 -26.82
C ARG A 354 13.63 49.04 -25.88
N VAL A 355 13.22 49.32 -24.64
CA VAL A 355 12.81 48.27 -23.68
C VAL A 355 11.30 48.23 -23.39
N GLU A 356 10.54 49.30 -23.63
CA GLU A 356 9.07 49.31 -23.41
C GLU A 356 8.32 48.30 -24.31
N GLY A 357 8.77 48.07 -25.53
CA GLY A 357 8.07 47.17 -26.47
C GLY A 357 8.16 45.67 -26.19
N VAL A 358 9.04 45.21 -25.28
CA VAL A 358 9.16 43.76 -24.97
C VAL A 358 8.16 43.35 -23.88
N VAL A 359 7.82 44.27 -22.98
CA VAL A 359 6.83 44.03 -21.90
C VAL A 359 5.40 44.11 -22.45
N ASP A 360 5.14 45.04 -23.37
CA ASP A 360 3.82 45.18 -23.99
C ASP A 360 3.50 44.03 -24.96
N ARG A 361 4.48 43.54 -25.72
CA ARG A 361 4.30 42.35 -26.57
C ARG A 361 4.07 41.06 -25.76
N LEU A 362 4.56 41.00 -24.52
CA LEU A 362 4.28 39.87 -23.63
C LEU A 362 2.88 39.96 -23.03
N ARG A 363 2.37 41.17 -22.74
CA ARG A 363 0.99 41.38 -22.31
C ARG A 363 -0.02 41.03 -23.39
N GLU A 364 0.22 41.41 -24.65
CA GLU A 364 -0.63 41.03 -25.78
C GLU A 364 -0.67 39.50 -26.00
N GLU A 365 0.43 38.79 -25.75
CA GLU A 365 0.47 37.33 -25.88
C GLU A 365 -0.11 36.60 -24.65
N MET A 366 -0.22 37.27 -23.51
CA MET A 366 -0.98 36.80 -22.33
C MET A 366 -2.50 36.99 -22.51
N GLU A 367 -2.94 38.02 -23.24
CA GLU A 367 -4.36 38.24 -23.60
C GLU A 367 -4.90 37.24 -24.64
N LYS A 368 -4.05 36.41 -25.27
CA LYS A 368 -4.45 35.33 -26.20
C LYS A 368 -4.74 33.97 -25.55
N THR A 369 -5.00 33.94 -24.24
CA THR A 369 -5.26 32.67 -23.52
C THR A 369 -6.65 32.62 -22.89
N ASP A 370 -7.64 33.28 -23.49
CA ASP A 370 -9.06 33.18 -23.10
C ASP A 370 -9.94 32.90 -24.31
N GLU A 371 -9.95 31.65 -24.77
CA GLU A 371 -11.08 31.12 -25.54
C GLU A 371 -11.17 29.60 -25.38
N VAL A 372 -11.77 29.16 -24.27
CA VAL A 372 -12.41 27.83 -24.20
C VAL A 372 -13.86 28.04 -23.80
N GLY A 373 -14.63 28.56 -24.76
CA GLY A 373 -16.08 28.60 -24.73
C GLY A 373 -16.64 27.46 -25.57
N MET A 374 -17.58 26.71 -24.97
CA MET A 374 -18.51 25.74 -25.58
C MET A 374 -17.95 24.40 -26.06
N VAL A 375 -17.94 23.40 -25.17
CA VAL A 375 -18.51 22.07 -25.47
C VAL A 375 -19.13 21.49 -24.19
N VAL A 376 -20.34 21.93 -23.86
CA VAL A 376 -21.22 21.22 -22.92
C VAL A 376 -22.58 21.10 -23.59
N GLY A 377 -22.65 20.19 -24.55
CA GLY A 377 -23.87 19.82 -25.27
C GLY A 377 -24.11 18.33 -25.11
N GLU A 378 -25.28 17.99 -24.57
CA GLU A 378 -25.87 16.65 -24.49
C GLU A 378 -25.21 15.61 -23.58
N MET A 379 -25.50 15.70 -22.29
CA MET A 379 -25.60 14.51 -21.42
C MET A 379 -26.89 14.59 -20.62
N GLY A 380 -28.00 14.22 -21.25
CA GLY A 380 -29.31 14.38 -20.63
C GLY A 380 -30.42 13.67 -21.38
N ARG A 381 -30.25 12.37 -21.69
CA ARG A 381 -31.35 11.44 -21.99
C ARG A 381 -30.84 10.00 -21.93
N GLU A 382 -31.73 9.10 -21.49
CA GLU A 382 -31.56 7.66 -21.27
C GLU A 382 -30.95 7.22 -19.94
N ASN A 383 -31.81 7.17 -18.91
CA ASN A 383 -31.64 6.34 -17.72
C ASN A 383 -32.55 5.09 -17.82
N GLY A 384 -32.59 4.45 -18.98
CA GLY A 384 -33.13 3.10 -19.15
C GLY A 384 -31.98 2.20 -19.58
N VAL A 385 -31.75 1.09 -18.86
CA VAL A 385 -30.94 -0.01 -19.41
C VAL A 385 -31.67 -0.47 -20.68
N ASP A 386 -31.01 -0.44 -21.83
CA ASP A 386 -31.59 -1.03 -23.04
C ASP A 386 -31.75 -2.54 -22.80
N GLU A 387 -33.00 -3.00 -22.69
CA GLU A 387 -33.29 -4.41 -22.44
C GLU A 387 -32.87 -5.30 -23.62
N GLY A 388 -32.77 -4.73 -24.83
CA GLY A 388 -32.29 -5.44 -26.01
C GLY A 388 -30.82 -5.83 -25.92
N GLU A 389 -29.94 -4.91 -25.49
CA GLU A 389 -28.51 -5.20 -25.33
C GLU A 389 -28.23 -6.30 -24.29
N VAL A 390 -29.05 -6.37 -23.23
CA VAL A 390 -28.91 -7.39 -22.18
C VAL A 390 -29.30 -8.78 -22.68
N ASP A 391 -30.36 -8.85 -23.48
CA ASP A 391 -30.81 -10.10 -24.08
C ASP A 391 -29.80 -10.60 -25.13
N ASP A 392 -29.23 -9.70 -25.94
CA ASP A 392 -28.17 -10.02 -26.90
C ASP A 392 -26.89 -10.55 -26.21
N GLU A 393 -26.47 -9.91 -25.11
CA GLU A 393 -25.31 -10.37 -24.32
C GLU A 393 -25.57 -11.76 -23.71
N LEU A 394 -26.78 -12.00 -23.22
CA LEU A 394 -27.17 -13.31 -22.70
C LEU A 394 -27.16 -14.39 -23.80
N GLU A 395 -27.69 -14.09 -24.98
CA GLU A 395 -27.70 -15.01 -26.11
C GLU A 395 -26.28 -15.38 -26.57
N LEU A 396 -25.35 -14.42 -26.54
CA LEU A 396 -23.94 -14.66 -26.81
C LEU A 396 -23.34 -15.61 -25.75
N MET A 397 -23.56 -15.33 -24.47
CA MET A 397 -23.04 -16.16 -23.36
C MET A 397 -23.62 -17.59 -23.39
N GLU A 398 -24.90 -17.74 -23.71
CA GLU A 398 -25.55 -19.05 -23.86
C GLU A 398 -25.00 -19.83 -25.06
N ARG A 399 -24.61 -19.15 -26.14
CA ARG A 399 -23.96 -19.76 -27.30
C ARG A 399 -22.55 -20.22 -26.97
N GLU A 400 -21.74 -19.36 -26.36
CA GLU A 400 -20.36 -19.69 -25.94
C GLU A 400 -20.34 -20.88 -24.97
N GLU A 401 -21.24 -20.92 -23.99
CA GLU A 401 -21.32 -22.03 -23.03
C GLU A 401 -21.78 -23.33 -23.70
N ARG A 402 -22.65 -23.24 -24.71
CA ARG A 402 -23.06 -24.41 -25.51
C ARG A 402 -21.90 -24.95 -26.34
N GLU A 403 -21.17 -24.09 -27.05
CA GLU A 403 -19.99 -24.47 -27.83
C GLU A 403 -18.91 -25.09 -26.94
N ARG A 404 -18.68 -24.52 -25.75
CA ARG A 404 -17.75 -25.07 -24.75
C ARG A 404 -18.16 -26.47 -24.28
N ARG A 405 -19.45 -26.68 -23.99
CA ARG A 405 -19.98 -28.00 -23.61
C ARG A 405 -19.87 -29.01 -24.74
N GLU A 406 -20.19 -28.62 -25.97
CA GLU A 406 -20.05 -29.47 -27.16
C GLU A 406 -18.58 -29.84 -27.41
N ALA A 407 -17.65 -28.90 -27.21
CA ALA A 407 -16.21 -29.19 -27.33
C ALA A 407 -15.75 -30.20 -26.28
N ILE A 408 -16.17 -30.04 -25.01
CA ILE A 408 -15.87 -31.02 -23.95
C ILE A 408 -16.45 -32.39 -24.32
N GLU A 409 -17.72 -32.46 -24.73
CA GLU A 409 -18.37 -33.72 -25.10
C GLU A 409 -17.70 -34.38 -26.32
N ARG A 410 -17.23 -33.59 -27.31
CA ARG A 410 -16.45 -34.12 -28.45
C ARG A 410 -15.12 -34.69 -27.98
N THR A 411 -14.38 -33.99 -27.13
CA THR A 411 -13.09 -34.51 -26.61
C THR A 411 -13.27 -35.77 -25.76
N GLU A 412 -14.35 -35.86 -24.97
CA GLU A 412 -14.67 -37.06 -24.20
C GLU A 412 -15.06 -38.24 -25.11
N LYS A 413 -15.84 -37.98 -26.17
CA LYS A 413 -16.19 -38.99 -27.18
C LYS A 413 -14.97 -39.49 -27.95
N GLU A 414 -14.12 -38.59 -28.45
CA GLU A 414 -12.88 -38.94 -29.13
C GLU A 414 -11.94 -39.76 -28.22
N ALA A 415 -11.82 -39.37 -26.94
CA ALA A 415 -11.04 -40.13 -25.97
C ALA A 415 -11.62 -41.52 -25.70
N LYS A 416 -12.96 -41.66 -25.67
CA LYS A 416 -13.65 -42.93 -25.49
C LYS A 416 -13.49 -43.83 -26.72
N GLU A 417 -13.72 -43.31 -27.92
CA GLU A 417 -13.56 -44.03 -29.19
C GLU A 417 -12.12 -44.50 -29.38
N LYS A 418 -11.13 -43.68 -29.02
CA LYS A 418 -9.72 -44.08 -29.05
C LYS A 418 -9.41 -45.23 -28.10
N ARG A 419 -9.97 -45.23 -26.89
CA ARG A 419 -9.84 -46.34 -25.92
C ARG A 419 -10.49 -47.62 -26.44
N GLU A 420 -11.68 -47.53 -27.01
CA GLU A 420 -12.39 -48.67 -27.60
C GLU A 420 -11.66 -49.22 -28.85
N ALA A 421 -11.09 -48.35 -29.69
CA ALA A 421 -10.26 -48.74 -30.83
C ALA A 421 -8.95 -49.42 -30.40
N GLU A 422 -8.31 -48.94 -29.33
CA GLU A 422 -7.13 -49.60 -28.77
C GLU A 422 -7.46 -50.98 -28.17
N GLU A 423 -8.61 -51.13 -27.51
CA GLU A 423 -9.07 -52.43 -27.00
C GLU A 423 -9.44 -53.41 -28.12
N THR A 424 -10.15 -52.96 -29.17
CA THR A 424 -10.50 -53.81 -30.31
C THR A 424 -9.26 -54.24 -31.09
N LYS A 425 -8.30 -53.34 -31.30
CA LYS A 425 -7.01 -53.68 -31.90
C LYS A 425 -6.25 -54.72 -31.09
N ARG A 426 -6.18 -54.56 -29.76
CA ARG A 426 -5.57 -55.59 -28.88
C ARG A 426 -6.27 -56.95 -28.97
N LYS A 427 -7.61 -56.97 -29.08
CA LYS A 427 -8.37 -58.21 -29.26
C LYS A 427 -8.10 -58.87 -30.62
N LEU A 428 -7.99 -58.09 -31.69
CA LEU A 428 -7.64 -58.58 -33.03
C LEU A 428 -6.21 -59.12 -33.10
N ASP A 429 -5.24 -58.38 -32.56
CA ASP A 429 -3.83 -58.82 -32.50
C ASP A 429 -3.70 -60.14 -31.72
N ALA A 430 -4.47 -60.32 -30.64
CA ALA A 430 -4.54 -61.57 -29.89
C ALA A 430 -5.16 -62.73 -30.68
N LEU A 431 -6.22 -62.47 -31.45
CA LEU A 431 -6.84 -63.47 -32.33
C LEU A 431 -5.91 -63.88 -33.48
N GLU A 432 -5.22 -62.94 -34.11
CA GLU A 432 -4.24 -63.22 -35.17
C GLU A 432 -3.05 -64.04 -34.65
N ALA A 433 -2.59 -63.77 -33.42
CA ALA A 433 -1.54 -64.57 -32.79
C ALA A 433 -1.99 -66.03 -32.57
N VAL A 434 -3.22 -66.23 -32.09
CA VAL A 434 -3.82 -67.57 -31.93
C VAL A 434 -3.98 -68.27 -33.28
N GLU A 435 -4.41 -67.56 -34.33
CA GLU A 435 -4.54 -68.13 -35.67
C GLU A 435 -3.17 -68.51 -36.27
N ARG A 436 -2.15 -67.67 -36.06
CA ARG A 436 -0.78 -67.95 -36.50
C ARG A 436 -0.21 -69.19 -35.81
N GLU A 437 -0.39 -69.31 -34.49
CA GLU A 437 -0.02 -70.52 -33.75
C GLU A 437 -0.76 -71.77 -34.26
N ALA A 438 -2.04 -71.64 -34.59
CA ALA A 438 -2.83 -72.75 -35.13
C ALA A 438 -2.31 -73.19 -36.51
N ARG A 439 -1.99 -72.23 -37.40
CA ARG A 439 -1.39 -72.51 -38.73
C ARG A 439 0.01 -73.10 -38.61
N GLU A 440 0.83 -72.64 -37.68
CA GLU A 440 2.14 -73.22 -37.41
C GLU A 440 2.02 -74.66 -36.90
N LYS A 441 1.13 -74.92 -35.94
CA LYS A 441 0.84 -76.29 -35.47
C LYS A 441 0.31 -77.18 -36.60
N GLU A 442 -0.52 -76.65 -37.49
CA GLU A 442 -1.01 -77.38 -38.66
C GLU A 442 0.11 -77.68 -39.68
N ASN A 443 0.98 -76.71 -39.97
CA ASN A 443 2.11 -76.89 -40.87
C ASN A 443 3.13 -77.89 -40.32
N VAL A 444 3.43 -77.85 -39.02
CA VAL A 444 4.27 -78.85 -38.34
C VAL A 444 3.62 -80.24 -38.47
N ARG A 445 2.30 -80.35 -38.29
CA ARG A 445 1.57 -81.62 -38.47
C ARG A 445 1.62 -82.12 -39.93
N LYS A 446 1.54 -81.23 -40.92
CA LYS A 446 1.68 -81.57 -42.34
C LYS A 446 3.10 -82.00 -42.70
N GLN A 447 4.11 -81.31 -42.19
CA GLN A 447 5.52 -81.68 -42.37
C GLN A 447 5.85 -83.02 -41.71
N ALA A 448 5.33 -83.28 -40.52
CA ALA A 448 5.49 -84.58 -39.86
C ALA A 448 4.89 -85.71 -40.70
N LYS A 449 3.67 -85.53 -41.25
CA LYS A 449 3.05 -86.51 -42.16
C LYS A 449 3.87 -86.72 -43.44
N ALA A 450 4.35 -85.65 -44.05
CA ALA A 450 5.16 -85.73 -45.26
C ALA A 450 6.51 -86.41 -45.01
N ALA A 451 7.13 -86.21 -43.83
CA ALA A 451 8.34 -86.92 -43.44
C ALA A 451 8.09 -88.42 -43.26
N THR A 452 6.96 -88.80 -42.64
CA THR A 452 6.56 -90.21 -42.51
C THR A 452 6.29 -90.85 -43.87
N GLU A 453 5.63 -90.15 -44.81
CA GLU A 453 5.44 -90.64 -46.17
C GLU A 453 6.76 -90.83 -46.92
N LYS A 454 7.72 -89.91 -46.74
CA LYS A 454 9.05 -89.99 -47.35
C LYS A 454 9.89 -91.16 -46.82
N GLU A 455 9.83 -91.43 -45.51
CA GLU A 455 10.46 -92.63 -44.91
C GLU A 455 9.88 -93.95 -45.45
N ILE A 456 8.56 -93.98 -45.69
CA ILE A 456 7.89 -95.14 -46.30
C ILE A 456 8.33 -95.29 -47.78
N GLU A 457 8.46 -94.17 -48.50
CA GLU A 457 8.85 -94.17 -49.92
C GLU A 457 10.33 -94.55 -50.13
N GLU A 458 11.25 -94.08 -49.27
CA GLU A 458 12.66 -94.49 -49.29
C GLU A 458 12.83 -95.96 -48.91
N SER A 459 12.07 -96.47 -47.95
CA SER A 459 12.06 -97.89 -47.58
C SER A 459 11.56 -98.79 -48.71
N THR A 460 10.60 -98.32 -49.52
CA THR A 460 10.04 -99.09 -50.65
C THR A 460 10.92 -99.02 -51.91
N MET A 461 11.61 -97.89 -52.15
CA MET A 461 12.54 -97.73 -53.28
C MET A 461 13.85 -98.49 -53.09
N GLY A 462 14.31 -98.71 -51.85
CA GLY A 462 15.45 -99.59 -51.55
C GLY A 462 15.22 -101.04 -51.96
N MET A 463 13.97 -101.52 -51.94
CA MET A 463 13.63 -102.90 -52.33
C MET A 463 13.56 -103.13 -53.85
N LYS A 464 13.57 -102.08 -54.69
CA LYS A 464 13.30 -102.18 -56.14
C LYS A 464 14.52 -102.18 -57.07
N ARG A 465 15.76 -102.09 -56.55
CA ARG A 465 16.99 -102.05 -57.37
C ARG A 465 17.77 -103.37 -57.46
N ILE A 466 17.15 -104.51 -57.19
CA ILE A 466 17.77 -105.85 -57.31
C ILE A 466 16.86 -106.76 -58.16
N SER A 467 17.05 -106.78 -59.50
CA SER A 467 16.70 -107.88 -60.46
C SER A 467 16.98 -107.39 -61.92
N LEU A 468 18.11 -107.73 -62.56
CA LEU A 468 18.39 -108.86 -63.51
C LEU A 468 17.57 -108.78 -64.82
N ASP A 469 18.14 -108.32 -65.96
CA ASP A 469 18.92 -109.04 -67.02
C ASP A 469 18.02 -109.33 -68.27
N PRO A 470 18.46 -109.86 -69.44
CA PRO A 470 19.62 -109.64 -70.35
C PRO A 470 19.16 -109.58 -71.88
N PRO A 471 20.05 -109.68 -72.91
CA PRO A 471 19.77 -109.31 -74.33
C PRO A 471 19.64 -110.49 -75.34
N ASN A 472 19.00 -110.26 -76.51
CA ASN A 472 19.29 -110.79 -77.88
C ASN A 472 18.06 -110.58 -78.81
N ALA A 473 18.18 -109.98 -80.01
CA ALA A 473 18.65 -110.51 -81.30
C ALA A 473 17.60 -111.32 -82.11
N GLU A 474 17.17 -110.70 -83.22
CA GLU A 474 16.80 -111.20 -84.57
C GLU A 474 15.92 -112.44 -84.83
N MET A 475 14.90 -112.19 -85.69
CA MET A 475 14.27 -113.00 -86.76
C MET A 475 13.75 -114.44 -86.48
N ALA A 476 12.42 -114.61 -86.61
CA ALA A 476 11.71 -115.32 -87.69
C ALA A 476 10.29 -115.71 -87.27
#